data_AF-A0A369FIL7-F1
#
_entry.id   AF-A0A369FIL7-F1
#
_cell.length_a   1.000
_cell.length_b   1.000
_cell.length_c   1.000
_cell.angle_alpha   90.00
_cell.angle_beta   90.00
_cell.angle_gamma   90.00
#
_symmetry.space_group_name_H-M   'P 1'
#
loop_
_entity.id
_entity.type
_entity.pdbx_description
1 polymer ?
#
loop_
_entity_poly.entity_id
_entity_poly.type
_entity_poly.pdbx_seq_one_letter_code
_entity_poly.pdbx_strand_id
1 'polypeptide(L)'
;ERSPYPYSMNWLECFRNPELAAKIYTRPFHLVDVTVLDDDEIMQHRRMGALTLLMKHSRSRDIMLQMDRLVQLIQTSLNEELAQVLFHYLLNGSEHVTVRFLQTLAERLPQHEGNIMTLAEQLKQSGREEGIALGMAQGMERGKLEGRMEGRMEGRAEGRLEGQLEGKLETARNMLAEGMGFQTIMKITGLSEEQLKKISH
;
A
#
# COMPACT_ATOMS: atom_id res chain seq x y z
N GLU A 1 -56.29 -0.22 -16.74
CA GLU A 1 -55.60 0.69 -17.70
C GLU A 1 -54.55 -0.12 -18.46
N ARG A 2 -54.31 0.16 -19.75
CA ARG A 2 -53.20 -0.47 -20.48
C ARG A 2 -51.90 0.25 -20.11
N SER A 3 -50.92 -0.50 -19.63
CA SER A 3 -49.58 0.02 -19.33
C SER A 3 -48.99 0.68 -20.58
N PRO A 4 -48.31 1.84 -20.44
CA PRO A 4 -47.61 2.48 -21.57
C PRO A 4 -46.35 1.72 -22.01
N TYR A 5 -45.94 0.68 -21.26
CA TYR A 5 -44.74 -0.11 -21.55
C TYR A 5 -45.06 -1.45 -22.24
N PRO A 6 -44.28 -1.85 -23.26
CA PRO A 6 -44.53 -3.08 -24.02
C PRO A 6 -44.15 -4.36 -23.26
N TYR A 7 -43.42 -4.25 -22.15
CA TYR A 7 -42.96 -5.37 -21.33
C TYR A 7 -43.36 -5.21 -19.87
N SER A 8 -43.25 -6.30 -19.10
CA SER A 8 -43.54 -6.27 -17.67
C SER A 8 -42.59 -5.35 -16.91
N MET A 9 -43.16 -4.59 -15.97
CA MET A 9 -42.40 -3.74 -15.05
C MET A 9 -41.97 -4.50 -13.78
N ASN A 10 -42.35 -5.77 -13.67
CA ASN A 10 -41.92 -6.64 -12.58
C ASN A 10 -40.59 -7.31 -12.93
N TRP A 11 -39.49 -6.75 -12.41
CA TRP A 11 -38.14 -7.27 -12.65
C TRP A 11 -37.94 -8.73 -12.21
N LEU A 12 -38.80 -9.28 -11.33
CA LEU A 12 -38.73 -10.68 -10.92
C LEU A 12 -39.06 -11.64 -12.06
N GLU A 13 -39.79 -11.19 -13.08
CA GLU A 13 -40.08 -11.97 -14.28
C GLU A 13 -38.84 -12.21 -15.15
N CYS A 14 -37.74 -11.47 -14.92
CA CYS A 14 -36.46 -11.70 -15.58
C CYS A 14 -35.74 -12.97 -15.08
N PHE A 15 -36.17 -13.57 -13.97
CA PHE A 15 -35.57 -14.80 -13.45
C PHE A 15 -36.18 -16.04 -14.10
N ARG A 16 -35.35 -17.09 -14.28
CA ARG A 16 -35.83 -18.41 -14.73
C ARG A 16 -36.93 -18.99 -13.83
N ASN A 17 -36.99 -18.59 -12.56
CA ASN A 17 -38.07 -18.92 -11.62
C ASN A 17 -38.49 -17.66 -10.82
N PRO A 18 -39.50 -16.90 -11.31
CA PRO A 18 -39.95 -15.67 -10.67
C PRO A 18 -40.52 -15.86 -9.26
N GLU A 19 -41.18 -16.99 -8.99
CA GLU A 19 -41.74 -17.29 -7.66
C GLU A 19 -40.64 -17.47 -6.60
N LEU A 20 -39.55 -18.17 -6.96
CA LEU A 20 -38.40 -18.33 -6.08
C LEU A 20 -37.69 -17.00 -5.87
N ALA A 21 -37.51 -16.20 -6.93
CA ALA A 21 -36.92 -14.86 -6.83
C ALA A 21 -37.75 -13.96 -5.90
N ALA A 22 -39.08 -13.99 -6.02
CA ALA A 22 -39.97 -13.28 -5.12
C ALA A 22 -39.77 -13.71 -3.66
N LYS A 23 -39.70 -15.03 -3.39
CA LYS A 23 -39.49 -15.56 -2.03
C LYS A 23 -38.15 -15.13 -1.42
N ILE A 24 -37.10 -15.01 -2.21
CA ILE A 24 -35.74 -14.66 -1.76
C ILE A 24 -35.59 -13.14 -1.60
N TYR A 25 -36.00 -12.35 -2.60
CA TYR A 25 -35.65 -10.93 -2.69
C TYR A 25 -36.69 -9.97 -2.09
N THR A 26 -37.89 -10.44 -1.75
CA THR A 26 -38.94 -9.57 -1.17
C THR A 26 -39.18 -9.82 0.33
N ARG A 27 -38.44 -10.75 0.94
CA ARG A 27 -38.49 -11.04 2.38
C ARG A 27 -37.28 -10.43 3.10
N PRO A 28 -37.38 -10.18 4.43
CA PRO A 28 -36.21 -9.79 5.21
C PRO A 28 -35.10 -10.85 5.07
N PHE A 29 -33.88 -10.38 4.80
CA PHE A 29 -32.72 -11.26 4.71
C PHE A 29 -32.36 -11.79 6.10
N HIS A 30 -32.16 -13.10 6.19
CA HIS A 30 -31.58 -13.71 7.37
C HIS A 30 -30.06 -13.56 7.31
N LEU A 31 -29.51 -12.71 8.18
CA LEU A 31 -28.06 -12.57 8.32
C LEU A 31 -27.56 -13.64 9.28
N VAL A 32 -26.57 -14.39 8.84
CA VAL A 32 -25.89 -15.40 9.67
C VAL A 32 -24.53 -14.84 10.06
N ASP A 33 -24.28 -14.77 11.37
CA ASP A 33 -22.96 -14.44 11.88
C ASP A 33 -22.06 -15.68 11.78
N VAL A 34 -21.15 -15.65 10.81
CA VAL A 34 -20.23 -16.75 10.53
C VAL A 34 -19.19 -16.92 11.66
N THR A 35 -18.93 -15.90 12.46
CA THR A 35 -17.88 -15.93 13.49
C THR A 35 -18.24 -16.83 14.67
N VAL A 36 -19.54 -17.00 14.94
CA VAL A 36 -20.05 -17.78 16.08
C VAL A 36 -20.45 -19.21 15.73
N LEU A 37 -20.50 -19.56 14.44
CA LEU A 37 -20.84 -20.92 13.99
C LEU A 37 -19.78 -21.92 14.44
N ASP A 38 -20.17 -23.12 14.84
CA ASP A 38 -19.20 -24.19 15.13
C ASP A 38 -18.51 -24.65 13.83
N ASP A 39 -17.22 -24.95 13.89
CA ASP A 39 -16.52 -25.46 12.71
C ASP A 39 -17.09 -26.82 12.28
N ASP A 40 -17.51 -27.67 13.21
CA ASP A 40 -18.10 -28.99 12.91
C ASP A 40 -19.49 -28.85 12.26
N GLU A 41 -20.21 -27.77 12.56
CA GLU A 41 -21.44 -27.40 11.85
C GLU A 41 -21.11 -26.95 10.42
N ILE A 42 -20.09 -26.10 10.24
CA ILE A 42 -19.62 -25.63 8.93
C ILE A 42 -19.22 -26.82 8.02
N MET A 43 -18.65 -27.88 8.59
CA MET A 43 -18.30 -29.10 7.84
C MET A 43 -19.50 -29.76 7.14
N GLN A 44 -20.72 -29.51 7.62
CA GLN A 44 -21.94 -30.09 7.06
C GLN A 44 -22.54 -29.24 5.92
N HIS A 45 -22.04 -28.02 5.69
CA HIS A 45 -22.60 -27.07 4.73
C HIS A 45 -22.29 -27.37 3.25
N ARG A 46 -21.74 -28.57 2.94
CA ARG A 46 -21.40 -29.03 1.59
C ARG A 46 -20.66 -27.93 0.81
N ARG A 47 -21.22 -27.47 -0.33
CA ARG A 47 -20.63 -26.47 -1.23
C ARG A 47 -20.28 -25.14 -0.56
N MET A 48 -21.04 -24.75 0.47
CA MET A 48 -20.79 -23.50 1.17
C MET A 48 -19.75 -23.64 2.28
N GLY A 49 -19.46 -24.86 2.73
CA GLY A 49 -18.59 -25.10 3.88
C GLY A 49 -17.21 -24.47 3.72
N ALA A 50 -16.58 -24.61 2.54
CA ALA A 50 -15.22 -24.11 2.35
C ALA A 50 -15.17 -22.58 2.39
N LEU A 51 -16.11 -21.93 1.71
CA LEU A 51 -16.20 -20.47 1.72
C LEU A 51 -16.55 -19.96 3.12
N THR A 52 -17.48 -20.58 3.82
CA THR A 52 -17.85 -20.20 5.19
C THR A 52 -16.68 -20.39 6.16
N LEU A 53 -15.95 -21.50 6.07
CA LEU A 53 -14.77 -21.76 6.90
C LEU A 53 -13.68 -20.72 6.63
N LEU A 54 -13.44 -20.39 5.36
CA LEU A 54 -12.51 -19.33 4.98
C LEU A 54 -12.97 -17.97 5.49
N MET A 55 -14.25 -17.59 5.33
CA MET A 55 -14.78 -16.32 5.81
C MET A 55 -14.67 -16.20 7.33
N LYS A 56 -14.89 -17.28 8.07
CA LYS A 56 -14.73 -17.33 9.53
C LYS A 56 -13.28 -17.06 9.95
N HIS A 57 -12.34 -17.71 9.26
CA HIS A 57 -10.93 -17.77 9.67
C HIS A 57 -10.00 -16.83 8.88
N SER A 58 -10.48 -16.11 7.86
CA SER A 58 -9.66 -15.27 6.96
C SER A 58 -8.94 -14.12 7.66
N ARG A 59 -9.54 -13.61 8.75
CA ARG A 59 -8.96 -12.56 9.60
C ARG A 59 -8.24 -13.11 10.83
N SER A 60 -8.27 -14.42 11.02
CA SER A 60 -7.54 -15.09 12.09
C SER A 60 -6.18 -15.56 11.56
N ARG A 61 -5.12 -15.47 12.37
CA ARG A 61 -3.79 -15.97 11.99
C ARG A 61 -3.73 -17.50 11.84
N ASP A 62 -4.81 -18.18 12.19
CA ASP A 62 -4.87 -19.63 12.36
C ASP A 62 -5.52 -20.37 11.19
N ILE A 63 -5.69 -19.72 10.02
CA ILE A 63 -6.19 -20.39 8.80
C ILE A 63 -5.35 -21.63 8.43
N MET A 64 -4.06 -21.65 8.79
CA MET A 64 -3.18 -22.80 8.61
C MET A 64 -3.61 -24.01 9.47
N LEU A 65 -4.18 -23.79 10.65
CA LEU A 65 -4.71 -24.87 11.51
C LEU A 65 -5.95 -25.53 10.89
N GLN A 66 -6.66 -24.81 10.04
CA GLN A 66 -7.87 -25.30 9.35
C GLN A 66 -7.55 -25.96 8.00
N MET A 67 -6.27 -26.17 7.68
CA MET A 67 -5.83 -26.73 6.39
C MET A 67 -6.49 -28.09 6.11
N ASP A 68 -6.51 -29.01 7.08
CA ASP A 68 -7.10 -30.34 6.90
C ASP A 68 -8.59 -30.26 6.55
N ARG A 69 -9.35 -29.45 7.31
CA ARG A 69 -10.79 -29.24 7.11
C ARG A 69 -11.09 -28.55 5.77
N LEU A 70 -10.28 -27.56 5.39
CA LEU A 70 -10.41 -26.86 4.13
C LEU A 70 -10.19 -27.80 2.93
N VAL A 71 -9.09 -28.58 2.96
CA VAL A 71 -8.77 -29.57 1.92
C VAL A 71 -9.91 -30.59 1.78
N GLN A 72 -10.42 -31.10 2.91
CA GLN A 72 -11.55 -32.03 2.91
C GLN A 72 -12.79 -31.43 2.24
N LEU A 73 -13.15 -30.19 2.57
CA LEU A 73 -14.32 -29.54 1.97
C LEU A 73 -14.15 -29.31 0.47
N ILE A 74 -12.94 -28.92 0.04
CA ILE A 74 -12.64 -28.71 -1.38
C ILE A 74 -12.79 -30.03 -2.14
N GLN A 75 -12.18 -31.11 -1.65
CA GLN A 75 -12.24 -32.42 -2.31
C GLN A 75 -13.65 -33.02 -2.36
N THR A 76 -14.45 -32.83 -1.30
CA THR A 76 -15.73 -33.53 -1.15
C THR A 76 -16.92 -32.79 -1.76
N SER A 77 -16.85 -31.46 -1.85
CA SER A 77 -18.05 -30.65 -2.11
C SER A 77 -17.93 -29.67 -3.27
N LEU A 78 -16.72 -29.34 -3.71
CA LEU A 78 -16.47 -28.33 -4.74
C LEU A 78 -16.08 -28.97 -6.07
N ASN A 79 -16.51 -28.35 -7.16
CA ASN A 79 -16.02 -28.63 -8.50
C ASN A 79 -14.90 -27.63 -8.87
N GLU A 80 -14.26 -27.81 -10.03
CA GLU A 80 -13.14 -26.97 -10.47
C GLU A 80 -13.50 -25.47 -10.50
N GLU A 81 -14.66 -25.13 -11.07
CA GLU A 81 -15.11 -23.73 -11.18
C GLU A 81 -15.28 -23.05 -9.82
N LEU A 82 -15.94 -23.73 -8.87
CA LEU A 82 -16.14 -23.17 -7.53
C LEU A 82 -14.84 -23.17 -6.72
N ALA A 83 -13.97 -24.16 -6.91
CA ALA A 83 -12.64 -24.18 -6.30
C ALA A 83 -11.80 -22.99 -6.78
N GLN A 84 -11.83 -22.68 -8.08
CA GLN A 84 -11.15 -21.51 -8.64
C GLN A 84 -11.67 -20.21 -8.02
N VAL A 85 -13.00 -20.03 -7.92
CA VAL A 85 -13.60 -18.86 -7.24
C VAL A 85 -13.15 -18.78 -5.78
N LEU A 86 -13.12 -19.91 -5.08
CA LEU A 86 -12.66 -19.99 -3.69
C LEU A 86 -11.20 -19.54 -3.56
N PHE A 87 -10.32 -19.98 -4.45
CA PHE A 87 -8.90 -19.60 -4.41
C PHE A 87 -8.69 -18.12 -4.72
N HIS A 88 -9.44 -17.55 -5.66
CA HIS A 88 -9.43 -16.10 -5.90
C HIS A 88 -9.92 -15.32 -4.68
N TYR A 89 -10.97 -15.80 -4.00
CA TYR A 89 -11.43 -15.19 -2.76
C TYR A 89 -10.36 -15.27 -1.67
N LEU A 90 -9.70 -16.41 -1.54
CA LEU A 90 -8.64 -16.65 -0.56
C LEU A 90 -7.47 -15.69 -0.74
N LEU A 91 -7.08 -15.38 -1.98
CA LEU A 91 -5.98 -14.45 -2.26
C LEU A 91 -6.33 -12.99 -1.96
N ASN A 92 -7.56 -12.58 -2.28
CA ASN A 92 -7.97 -11.18 -2.18
C ASN A 92 -8.63 -10.83 -0.83
N GLY A 93 -9.18 -11.81 -0.12
CA GLY A 93 -10.01 -11.62 1.06
C GLY A 93 -9.33 -12.01 2.38
N SER A 94 -8.14 -12.59 2.35
CA SER A 94 -7.43 -13.06 3.55
C SER A 94 -6.07 -12.41 3.70
N GLU A 95 -5.89 -11.67 4.80
CA GLU A 95 -4.62 -11.00 5.12
C GLU A 95 -3.50 -11.97 5.52
N HIS A 96 -3.85 -13.22 5.88
CA HIS A 96 -2.91 -14.19 6.44
C HIS A 96 -2.54 -15.33 5.49
N VAL A 97 -3.02 -15.28 4.25
CA VAL A 97 -2.59 -16.25 3.24
C VAL A 97 -1.17 -15.91 2.82
N THR A 98 -0.28 -16.89 2.94
CA THR A 98 1.13 -16.77 2.55
C THR A 98 1.45 -17.67 1.37
N VAL A 99 2.57 -17.41 0.70
CA VAL A 99 3.09 -18.31 -0.34
C VAL A 99 3.26 -19.75 0.21
N ARG A 100 3.72 -19.89 1.47
CA ARG A 100 3.84 -21.20 2.13
C ARG A 100 2.49 -21.90 2.31
N PHE A 101 1.45 -21.16 2.69
CA PHE A 101 0.09 -21.71 2.78
C PHE A 101 -0.36 -22.27 1.42
N LEU A 102 -0.17 -21.51 0.34
CA LEU A 102 -0.53 -21.92 -1.01
C LEU A 102 0.28 -23.14 -1.48
N GLN A 103 1.57 -23.20 -1.17
CA GLN A 103 2.41 -24.37 -1.45
C GLN A 103 1.89 -25.63 -0.75
N THR A 104 1.62 -25.55 0.56
CA THR A 104 1.04 -26.69 1.30
C THR A 104 -0.34 -27.08 0.78
N LEU A 105 -1.16 -26.10 0.37
CA LEU A 105 -2.47 -26.37 -0.19
C LEU A 105 -2.36 -27.12 -1.54
N ALA A 106 -1.43 -26.71 -2.40
CA ALA A 106 -1.18 -27.37 -3.69
C ALA A 106 -0.65 -28.80 -3.54
N GLU A 107 0.28 -29.03 -2.60
CA GLU A 107 0.79 -30.37 -2.28
C GLU A 107 -0.35 -31.34 -1.89
N ARG A 108 -1.37 -30.82 -1.20
CA ARG A 108 -2.52 -31.60 -0.72
C ARG A 108 -3.68 -31.65 -1.71
N LEU A 109 -3.67 -30.79 -2.72
CA LEU A 109 -4.66 -30.72 -3.80
C LEU A 109 -3.95 -30.77 -5.18
N PRO A 110 -3.31 -31.90 -5.56
CA PRO A 110 -2.53 -31.97 -6.81
C PRO A 110 -3.36 -31.65 -8.05
N GLN A 111 -4.65 -31.98 -8.02
CA GLN A 111 -5.60 -31.67 -9.10
C GLN A 111 -5.77 -30.16 -9.36
N HIS A 112 -5.48 -29.31 -8.37
CA HIS A 112 -5.58 -27.85 -8.47
C HIS A 112 -4.20 -27.16 -8.43
N GLU A 113 -3.10 -27.92 -8.50
CA GLU A 113 -1.75 -27.40 -8.33
C GLU A 113 -1.44 -26.23 -9.27
N GLY A 114 -1.73 -26.36 -10.56
CA GLY A 114 -1.46 -25.31 -11.55
C GLY A 114 -2.18 -23.98 -11.24
N ASN A 115 -3.43 -24.06 -10.81
CA ASN A 115 -4.23 -22.90 -10.43
C ASN A 115 -3.67 -22.25 -9.15
N ILE A 116 -3.35 -23.06 -8.14
CA ILE A 116 -2.80 -22.58 -6.86
C ILE A 116 -1.40 -21.98 -7.05
N MET A 117 -0.56 -22.58 -7.89
CA MET A 117 0.79 -22.08 -8.19
C MET A 117 0.75 -20.76 -8.95
N THR A 118 -0.17 -20.59 -9.89
CA THR A 118 -0.38 -19.31 -10.58
C THR A 118 -0.72 -18.20 -9.56
N LEU A 119 -1.59 -18.52 -8.60
CA LEU A 119 -1.95 -17.62 -7.51
C LEU A 119 -0.77 -17.32 -6.58
N ALA A 120 0.06 -18.31 -6.27
CA ALA A 120 1.27 -18.13 -5.47
C ALA A 120 2.28 -17.20 -6.16
N GLU A 121 2.46 -17.32 -7.47
CA GLU A 121 3.35 -16.44 -8.23
C GLU A 121 2.78 -15.02 -8.30
N GLN A 122 1.46 -14.86 -8.49
CA GLN A 122 0.79 -13.55 -8.42
C GLN A 122 1.01 -12.87 -7.06
N LEU A 123 0.83 -13.59 -5.95
CA LEU A 123 1.05 -13.06 -4.60
C LEU A 123 2.50 -12.60 -4.40
N LYS A 124 3.45 -13.42 -4.86
CA LYS A 124 4.88 -13.11 -4.78
C LYS A 124 5.25 -11.89 -5.62
N GLN A 125 4.69 -11.77 -6.82
CA GLN A 125 4.93 -10.65 -7.72
C GLN A 125 4.33 -9.35 -7.17
N SER A 126 3.08 -9.37 -6.69
CA SER A 126 2.43 -8.24 -6.04
C SER A 126 3.21 -7.77 -4.80
N GLY A 127 3.64 -8.70 -3.94
CA GLY A 127 4.48 -8.36 -2.78
C GLY A 127 5.83 -7.75 -3.17
N ARG A 128 6.43 -8.18 -4.29
CA ARG A 128 7.66 -7.58 -4.82
C ARG A 128 7.43 -6.18 -5.34
N GLU A 129 6.37 -5.96 -6.10
CA GLU A 129 6.00 -4.64 -6.65
C GLU A 129 5.72 -3.64 -5.54
N GLU A 130 4.93 -4.03 -4.55
CA GLU A 130 4.66 -3.22 -3.35
C GLU A 130 5.94 -2.91 -2.58
N GLY A 131 6.81 -3.90 -2.39
CA GLY A 131 8.10 -3.72 -1.72
C GLY A 131 9.02 -2.72 -2.46
N ILE A 132 9.08 -2.80 -3.79
CA ILE A 132 9.85 -1.85 -4.62
C ILE A 132 9.23 -0.45 -4.53
N ALA A 133 7.92 -0.33 -4.66
CA ALA A 133 7.22 0.95 -4.59
C ALA A 133 7.43 1.63 -3.24
N LEU A 134 7.29 0.88 -2.14
CA LEU A 134 7.53 1.37 -0.79
C LEU A 134 9.00 1.79 -0.61
N GLY A 135 9.94 0.97 -1.08
CA GLY A 135 11.37 1.28 -1.02
C GLY A 135 11.74 2.54 -1.81
N MET A 136 11.20 2.72 -3.01
CA MET A 136 11.40 3.93 -3.81
C MET A 136 10.80 5.16 -3.14
N ALA A 137 9.57 5.08 -2.63
CA ALA A 137 8.91 6.19 -1.94
C ALA A 137 9.70 6.63 -0.69
N GLN A 138 10.12 5.66 0.14
CA GLN A 138 10.95 5.93 1.31
C GLN A 138 12.32 6.52 0.92
N GLY A 139 12.96 6.00 -0.12
CA GLY A 139 14.24 6.50 -0.63
C GLY A 139 14.13 7.94 -1.15
N MET A 140 13.06 8.26 -1.88
CA MET A 140 12.82 9.60 -2.42
C MET A 140 12.55 10.62 -1.30
N GLU A 141 11.69 10.29 -0.34
CA GLU A 141 11.43 11.17 0.81
C GLU A 141 12.69 11.41 1.64
N ARG A 142 13.47 10.35 1.89
CA ARG A 142 14.74 10.46 2.61
C ARG A 142 15.74 11.35 1.86
N GLY A 143 15.96 11.11 0.57
CA GLY A 143 16.88 11.91 -0.24
C GLY A 143 16.45 13.38 -0.35
N LYS A 144 15.14 13.66 -0.41
CA LYS A 144 14.60 15.03 -0.41
C LYS A 144 14.84 15.74 0.93
N LEU A 145 14.67 15.03 2.06
CA LEU A 145 14.94 15.57 3.38
C LEU A 145 16.44 15.85 3.58
N GLU A 146 17.29 14.88 3.23
CA GLU A 146 18.74 15.00 3.33
C GLU A 146 19.25 16.16 2.47
N GLY A 147 18.90 16.20 1.18
CA GLY A 147 19.32 17.29 0.27
C GLY A 147 18.80 18.67 0.69
N ARG A 148 17.59 18.76 1.26
CA ARG A 148 17.08 20.03 1.80
C ARG A 148 17.86 20.48 3.04
N MET A 149 18.25 19.56 3.90
CA MET A 149 19.04 19.86 5.09
C MET A 149 20.45 20.29 4.73
N GLU A 150 21.11 19.56 3.83
CA GLU A 150 22.45 19.88 3.32
C GLU A 150 22.46 21.25 2.63
N GLY A 151 21.59 21.47 1.64
CA GLY A 151 21.52 22.75 0.93
C GLY A 151 21.19 23.93 1.84
N ARG A 152 20.39 23.72 2.91
CA ARG A 152 20.13 24.76 3.91
C ARG A 152 21.35 25.05 4.79
N MET A 153 22.13 24.04 5.12
CA MET A 153 23.35 24.18 5.94
C MET A 153 24.45 24.89 5.13
N GLU A 154 24.68 24.44 3.90
CA GLU A 154 25.65 25.04 2.97
C GLU A 154 25.29 26.49 2.67
N GLY A 155 24.06 26.77 2.22
CA GLY A 155 23.63 28.14 1.90
C GLY A 155 23.68 29.08 3.10
N ARG A 156 23.44 28.59 4.32
CA ARG A 156 23.64 29.38 5.55
C ARG A 156 25.10 29.64 5.86
N ALA A 157 25.98 28.67 5.63
CA ALA A 157 27.40 28.83 5.88
C ALA A 157 28.03 29.81 4.88
N GLU A 158 27.71 29.67 3.59
CA GLU A 158 28.15 30.55 2.52
C GLU A 158 27.61 31.98 2.71
N GLY A 159 26.29 32.15 2.86
CA GLY A 159 25.71 33.48 3.03
C GLY A 159 26.22 34.22 4.28
N ARG A 160 26.60 33.48 5.34
CA ARG A 160 27.24 34.07 6.53
C ARG A 160 28.68 34.52 6.24
N LEU A 161 29.45 33.75 5.47
CA LEU A 161 30.83 34.11 5.10
C LEU A 161 30.83 35.31 4.15
N GLU A 162 29.97 35.29 3.13
CA GLU A 162 29.82 36.39 2.17
C GLU A 162 29.37 37.67 2.87
N GLY A 163 28.30 37.62 3.68
CA GLY A 163 27.84 38.80 4.43
C GLY A 163 28.88 39.36 5.41
N GLN A 164 29.71 38.50 6.02
CA GLN A 164 30.82 38.96 6.85
C GLN A 164 31.91 39.65 6.04
N LEU A 165 32.23 39.15 4.84
CA LEU A 165 33.23 39.75 3.97
C LEU A 165 32.73 41.08 3.38
N GLU A 166 31.49 41.11 2.89
CA GLU A 166 30.86 42.33 2.37
C GLU A 166 30.79 43.42 3.44
N GLY A 167 30.35 43.10 4.66
CA GLY A 167 30.32 44.06 5.77
C GLY A 167 31.71 44.62 6.12
N LYS A 168 32.77 43.79 6.06
CA LYS A 168 34.16 44.25 6.23
C LYS A 168 34.59 45.19 5.11
N LEU A 169 34.26 44.87 3.86
CA LEU A 169 34.60 45.69 2.70
C LEU A 169 33.85 47.02 2.70
N GLU A 170 32.57 47.03 3.05
CA GLU A 170 31.75 48.24 3.19
C GLU A 170 32.32 49.15 4.29
N THR A 171 32.64 48.58 5.44
CA THR A 171 33.28 49.31 6.54
C THR A 171 34.62 49.93 6.10
N ALA A 172 35.44 49.17 5.37
CA ALA A 172 36.71 49.67 4.84
C ALA A 172 36.54 50.80 3.81
N ARG A 173 35.54 50.73 2.93
CA ARG A 173 35.20 51.82 1.99
C ARG A 173 34.84 53.09 2.73
N ASN A 174 34.00 53.00 3.76
CA ASN A 174 33.60 54.15 4.57
C ASN A 174 34.81 54.76 5.30
N MET A 175 35.71 53.93 5.86
CA MET A 175 36.94 54.41 6.51
C MET A 175 37.90 55.11 5.53
N LEU A 176 38.02 54.61 4.29
CA LEU A 176 38.83 55.26 3.24
C LEU A 176 38.24 56.62 2.85
N ALA A 177 36.92 56.72 2.74
CA ALA A 177 36.22 57.97 2.42
C ALA A 177 36.44 59.04 3.52
N GLU A 178 36.53 58.62 4.78
CA GLU A 178 36.87 59.47 5.94
C GLU A 178 38.37 59.79 6.07
N GLY A 179 39.20 59.37 5.09
CA GLY A 179 40.62 59.69 5.03
C GLY A 179 41.52 58.85 5.96
N MET A 180 41.05 57.71 6.46
CA MET A 180 41.83 56.83 7.32
C MET A 180 42.93 56.10 6.52
N GLY A 181 44.14 56.02 7.08
CA GLY A 181 45.29 55.43 6.39
C GLY A 181 45.20 53.90 6.20
N PHE A 182 45.70 53.41 5.06
CA PHE A 182 45.64 52.00 4.63
C PHE A 182 46.08 50.99 5.71
N GLN A 183 47.20 51.24 6.40
CA GLN A 183 47.69 50.32 7.43
C GLN A 183 46.76 50.23 8.64
N THR A 184 46.09 51.34 9.01
CA THR A 184 45.13 51.37 10.12
C THR A 184 43.87 50.60 9.76
N ILE A 185 43.37 50.76 8.53
CA ILE A 185 42.19 50.03 8.02
C ILE A 185 42.45 48.53 7.95
N MET A 186 43.63 48.10 7.48
CA MET A 186 44.04 46.68 7.48
C MET A 186 44.00 46.10 8.89
N LYS A 187 44.51 46.84 9.88
CA LYS A 187 44.60 46.39 11.27
C LYS A 187 43.23 46.29 11.97
N ILE A 188 42.29 47.16 11.60
CA ILE A 188 40.94 47.21 12.18
C ILE A 188 40.00 46.19 11.53
N THR A 189 40.02 46.09 10.19
CA THR A 189 39.08 45.24 9.43
C THR A 189 39.59 43.82 9.19
N GLY A 190 40.91 43.61 9.35
CA GLY A 190 41.58 42.33 9.08
C GLY A 190 41.61 41.95 7.60
N LEU A 191 41.37 42.91 6.70
CA LEU A 191 41.44 42.72 5.24
C LEU A 191 42.90 42.70 4.76
N SER A 192 43.16 41.91 3.72
CA SER A 192 44.48 41.91 3.06
C SER A 192 44.68 43.15 2.19
N GLU A 193 45.95 43.47 1.90
CA GLU A 193 46.30 44.60 1.04
C GLU A 193 45.70 44.47 -0.37
N GLU A 194 45.64 43.25 -0.92
CA GLU A 194 45.00 42.97 -2.21
C GLU A 194 43.49 43.21 -2.18
N GLN A 195 42.81 42.87 -1.09
CA GLN A 195 41.37 43.10 -0.93
C GLN A 195 41.06 44.59 -0.84
N LEU A 196 41.90 45.37 -0.17
CA LEU A 196 41.76 46.83 -0.07
C LEU A 196 42.08 47.55 -1.37
N LYS A 197 43.09 47.11 -2.13
CA LYS A 197 43.43 47.68 -3.45
C LYS A 197 42.30 47.49 -4.47
N LYS A 198 41.52 46.41 -4.37
CA LYS A 198 40.36 46.17 -5.24
C LYS A 198 39.19 47.13 -5.01
N ILE A 199 39.12 47.78 -3.85
CA ILE A 199 38.03 48.71 -3.49
C ILE A 199 38.46 50.18 -3.47
N SER A 200 39.75 50.48 -3.69
CA SER A 200 40.29 51.85 -3.69
C SER A 200 40.45 52.44 -5.10
N HIS A 201 39.82 51.84 -6.11
CA HIS A 201 39.81 52.30 -7.50
C HIS A 201 38.56 53.13 -7.82
#